data_AF-A0A9W8KVD6-F1
#
_entry.id   AF-A0A9W8KVD6-F1
#
_cell.length_a   1.000
_cell.length_b   1.000
_cell.length_c   1.000
_cell.angle_alpha   90.00
_cell.angle_beta   90.00
_cell.angle_gamma   90.00
#
_symmetry.space_group_name_H-M   'P 1'
#
loop_
_entity.id
_entity.type
_entity.pdbx_description
1 polymer ?
#
loop_
_entity_poly.entity_id
_entity_poly.type
_entity_poly.pdbx_seq_one_letter_code
_entity_poly.pdbx_strand_id
1 'polypeptide(L)'
;MSRLFIDSNSDYVAYKNLTDLDLFTKATDYSIAPNREVFANFIPFPVLERANIDIVYPFGDDVAFRGNTKTLKSITLRIDHNTQRMFITNKVFAGGRFTQLKQVKLHSHIQFFDDIQALSDDAAVFINDIASRAEYLLLVFGDASRLILSDFQKNKFTNIRYLDICEVHLSVRDVLRIVKALPLIQRLKSRLSGLPAFKSMAGSSKRVSEFCRKHSRINNNFQQWEIYYFGIGAVSFSSTYAAFLSVVCPRFTYLFLPCKYRESYYNELLGYQAGTFNEYSDSLQKLLSYRPTVNTDQ
;
A
#
# COMPACT_ATOMS: atom_id res chain seq x y z
N MET A 1 -29.68 -1.53 -7.74
CA MET A 1 -28.44 -1.77 -8.51
C MET A 1 -28.75 -2.17 -9.95
N SER A 2 -29.68 -3.09 -10.21
CA SER A 2 -30.14 -3.46 -11.57
C SER A 2 -30.48 -2.28 -12.49
N ARG A 3 -31.10 -1.22 -11.94
CA ARG A 3 -31.39 0.05 -12.65
C ARG A 3 -30.17 0.79 -13.21
N LEU A 4 -28.94 0.45 -12.80
CA LEU A 4 -27.73 1.02 -13.39
C LEU A 4 -27.55 0.54 -14.84
N PHE A 5 -27.97 -0.70 -15.12
CA PHE A 5 -27.73 -1.37 -16.40
C PHE A 5 -29.00 -1.67 -17.17
N ILE A 6 -30.17 -1.56 -16.54
CA ILE A 6 -31.46 -1.87 -17.12
C ILE A 6 -32.36 -0.64 -16.97
N ASP A 7 -32.92 -0.13 -18.06
CA ASP A 7 -33.85 0.99 -18.04
C ASP A 7 -35.28 0.57 -17.64
N SER A 8 -36.23 1.51 -17.70
CA SER A 8 -37.64 1.23 -17.40
C SER A 8 -38.31 0.25 -18.37
N ASN A 9 -37.74 0.07 -19.57
CA ASN A 9 -38.24 -0.82 -20.61
C ASN A 9 -37.59 -2.21 -20.55
N SER A 10 -36.73 -2.46 -19.56
CA SER A 10 -35.89 -3.65 -19.46
C SER A 10 -34.76 -3.73 -20.50
N ASP A 11 -34.40 -2.61 -21.14
CA ASP A 11 -33.31 -2.55 -22.10
C ASP A 11 -31.96 -2.28 -21.40
N TYR A 12 -30.89 -2.86 -21.97
CA TYR A 12 -29.54 -2.66 -21.45
C TYR A 12 -28.99 -1.26 -21.76
N VAL A 13 -28.53 -0.55 -20.73
CA VAL A 13 -28.03 0.83 -20.83
C VAL A 13 -26.50 0.87 -20.82
N ALA A 14 -25.90 1.24 -21.95
CA ALA A 14 -24.47 1.44 -22.08
C ALA A 14 -24.09 2.93 -22.04
N TYR A 15 -23.14 3.28 -21.17
CA TYR A 15 -22.62 4.63 -20.98
C TYR A 15 -21.33 4.79 -21.78
N LYS A 16 -21.47 5.00 -23.10
CA LYS A 16 -20.38 4.95 -24.08
C LYS A 16 -19.22 5.92 -23.82
N ASN A 17 -19.46 7.00 -23.10
CA ASN A 17 -18.47 8.07 -22.84
C ASN A 17 -18.07 8.16 -21.36
N LEU A 18 -18.51 7.23 -20.50
CA LEU A 18 -18.20 7.27 -19.08
C LEU A 18 -16.76 6.81 -18.85
N THR A 19 -15.90 7.74 -18.42
CA THR A 19 -14.49 7.48 -18.08
C THR A 19 -14.28 7.24 -16.59
N ASP A 20 -15.15 7.80 -15.75
CA ASP A 20 -15.07 7.74 -14.29
C ASP A 20 -16.36 7.15 -13.72
N LEU A 21 -16.25 6.05 -12.98
CA LEU A 21 -17.35 5.43 -12.25
C LEU A 21 -17.09 5.52 -10.75
N ASP A 22 -17.96 6.23 -10.03
CA ASP A 22 -17.93 6.35 -8.58
C ASP A 22 -19.21 5.71 -8.00
N LEU A 23 -19.04 4.61 -7.23
CA LEU A 23 -20.10 3.90 -6.52
C LEU A 23 -19.81 3.95 -5.02
N PHE A 24 -20.67 4.64 -4.28
CA PHE A 24 -20.57 4.83 -2.83
C PHE A 24 -21.94 4.57 -2.18
N THR A 25 -21.92 4.13 -0.92
CA THR A 25 -23.12 3.98 -0.09
C THR A 25 -23.05 4.97 1.06
N LYS A 26 -24.21 5.41 1.57
CA LYS A 26 -24.23 6.17 2.81
C LYS A 26 -23.69 5.29 3.93
N ALA A 27 -22.90 5.86 4.84
CA ALA A 27 -22.21 5.16 5.91
C ALA A 27 -23.12 4.32 6.85
N THR A 28 -24.45 4.44 6.74
CA THR A 28 -25.43 3.69 7.52
C THR A 28 -25.99 2.46 6.81
N ASP A 29 -25.86 2.36 5.48
CA ASP A 29 -26.44 1.26 4.68
C ASP A 29 -25.37 0.21 4.35
N TYR A 30 -24.93 -0.52 5.39
CA TYR A 30 -24.07 -1.70 5.25
C TYR A 30 -24.84 -2.94 4.75
N SER A 31 -26.17 -2.86 4.66
CA SER A 31 -27.05 -4.01 4.41
C SER A 31 -27.56 -4.09 2.97
N ILE A 32 -26.91 -3.45 2.00
CA ILE A 32 -27.23 -3.74 0.59
C ILE A 32 -26.80 -5.18 0.33
N ALA A 33 -27.74 -6.11 0.48
CA ALA A 33 -27.55 -7.49 0.07
C ALA A 33 -27.04 -7.45 -1.37
N PRO A 34 -25.89 -8.09 -1.68
CA PRO A 34 -25.34 -8.04 -3.01
C PRO A 34 -26.37 -8.65 -3.95
N ASN A 35 -27.04 -7.82 -4.75
CA ASN A 35 -27.93 -8.30 -5.79
C ASN A 35 -27.03 -8.78 -6.93
N ARG A 36 -26.54 -10.02 -6.82
CA ARG A 36 -25.56 -10.64 -7.72
C ARG A 36 -26.18 -11.04 -9.05
N GLU A 37 -26.93 -10.14 -9.65
CA GLU A 37 -27.30 -10.26 -11.06
C GLU A 37 -26.02 -10.37 -11.89
N VAL A 38 -26.07 -11.28 -12.86
CA VAL A 38 -24.99 -11.57 -13.79
C VAL A 38 -25.40 -10.99 -15.14
N PHE A 39 -24.57 -10.12 -15.70
CA PHE A 39 -24.86 -9.39 -16.92
C PHE A 39 -24.04 -9.96 -18.07
N ALA A 40 -24.17 -11.26 -18.35
CA ALA A 40 -23.27 -11.96 -19.27
C ALA A 40 -23.10 -11.22 -20.62
N ASN A 41 -21.86 -11.07 -21.08
CA ASN A 41 -21.47 -10.42 -22.34
C ASN A 41 -21.83 -8.92 -22.50
N PHE A 42 -22.44 -8.30 -21.50
CA PHE A 42 -22.79 -6.88 -21.56
C PHE A 42 -21.60 -5.97 -21.19
N ILE A 43 -21.38 -4.91 -21.95
CA ILE A 43 -20.29 -3.93 -21.72
C ILE A 43 -20.92 -2.56 -21.46
N PRO A 44 -21.21 -2.21 -20.19
CA PRO A 44 -21.84 -0.93 -19.86
C PRO A 44 -20.91 0.27 -20.02
N PHE A 45 -19.60 0.08 -19.81
CA PHE A 45 -18.62 1.15 -19.77
C PHE A 45 -17.47 0.79 -20.72
N PRO A 46 -17.54 1.11 -22.02
CA PRO A 46 -16.52 0.67 -22.98
C PRO A 46 -15.20 1.47 -22.94
N VAL A 47 -15.18 2.62 -22.25
CA VAL A 47 -14.03 3.55 -22.18
C VAL A 47 -13.66 3.91 -20.74
N LEU A 48 -13.98 3.04 -19.78
CA LEU A 48 -13.77 3.33 -18.36
C LEU A 48 -12.27 3.41 -18.05
N GLU A 49 -11.85 4.50 -17.40
CA GLU A 49 -10.48 4.75 -16.99
C GLU A 49 -10.30 4.66 -15.47
N ARG A 50 -11.30 5.09 -14.68
CA ARG A 50 -11.30 5.03 -13.22
C ARG A 50 -12.56 4.34 -12.71
N ALA A 51 -12.38 3.36 -11.83
CA ALA A 51 -13.47 2.76 -11.09
C ALA A 51 -13.21 2.91 -9.58
N ASN A 52 -14.09 3.61 -8.89
CA ASN A 52 -14.06 3.78 -7.45
C ASN A 52 -15.34 3.19 -6.86
N ILE A 53 -15.23 1.98 -6.35
CA ILE A 53 -16.33 1.20 -5.79
C ILE A 53 -16.07 1.07 -4.29
N ASP A 54 -16.43 2.10 -3.54
CA ASP A 54 -16.31 2.16 -2.08
C ASP A 54 -17.57 1.61 -1.38
N ILE A 55 -18.06 0.50 -1.92
CA ILE A 55 -19.16 -0.32 -1.42
C ILE A 55 -18.79 -1.78 -1.62
N VAL A 56 -19.44 -2.70 -0.90
CA VAL A 56 -19.33 -4.13 -1.23
C VAL A 56 -19.76 -4.30 -2.68
N TYR A 57 -18.89 -4.94 -3.48
CA TYR A 57 -19.08 -5.02 -4.92
C TYR A 57 -20.45 -5.65 -5.23
N PRO A 58 -21.35 -4.90 -5.90
CA PRO A 58 -22.76 -5.26 -5.91
C PRO A 58 -23.14 -6.25 -7.01
N PHE A 59 -22.20 -6.66 -7.87
CA PHE A 59 -22.49 -7.48 -9.06
C PHE A 59 -21.98 -8.92 -8.90
N GLY A 60 -22.60 -9.86 -9.63
CA GLY A 60 -22.22 -11.27 -9.60
C GLY A 60 -21.01 -11.62 -10.48
N ASP A 61 -20.56 -10.69 -11.32
CA ASP A 61 -19.54 -10.90 -12.35
C ASP A 61 -18.64 -9.64 -12.55
N ASP A 62 -17.84 -9.63 -13.62
CA ASP A 62 -16.92 -8.53 -13.95
C ASP A 62 -17.58 -7.36 -14.71
N VAL A 63 -18.91 -7.22 -14.71
CA VAL A 63 -19.64 -6.24 -15.53
C VAL A 63 -19.12 -4.81 -15.42
N ALA A 64 -18.66 -4.37 -14.23
CA ALA A 64 -18.13 -3.03 -14.02
C ALA A 64 -16.79 -2.78 -14.74
N PHE A 65 -16.03 -3.84 -15.05
CA PHE A 65 -14.70 -3.75 -15.64
C PHE A 65 -14.62 -4.36 -17.05
N ARG A 66 -15.66 -5.06 -17.48
CA ARG A 66 -15.68 -5.78 -18.76
C ARG A 66 -15.41 -4.83 -19.91
N GLY A 67 -14.54 -5.26 -20.83
CA GLY A 67 -14.12 -4.46 -21.98
C GLY A 67 -12.99 -3.45 -21.71
N ASN A 68 -12.68 -3.15 -20.44
CA ASN A 68 -11.75 -2.06 -20.07
C ASN A 68 -10.29 -2.49 -19.88
N THR A 69 -9.87 -3.58 -20.53
CA THR A 69 -8.52 -4.15 -20.36
C THR A 69 -7.39 -3.24 -20.84
N LYS A 70 -7.72 -2.30 -21.74
CA LYS A 70 -6.80 -1.31 -22.32
C LYS A 70 -7.05 0.13 -21.87
N THR A 71 -8.09 0.39 -21.08
CA THR A 71 -8.52 1.74 -20.70
C THR A 71 -8.44 1.97 -19.20
N LEU A 72 -8.72 0.95 -18.38
CA LEU A 72 -8.74 1.09 -16.92
C LEU A 72 -7.33 1.39 -16.37
N LYS A 73 -7.17 2.57 -15.77
CA LYS A 73 -5.92 3.10 -15.20
C LYS A 73 -5.89 3.03 -13.67
N SER A 74 -7.04 3.18 -13.03
CA SER A 74 -7.15 3.26 -11.57
C SER A 74 -8.37 2.50 -11.07
N ILE A 75 -8.18 1.72 -10.00
CA ILE A 75 -9.24 1.00 -9.32
C ILE A 75 -9.17 1.22 -7.81
N THR A 76 -10.31 1.52 -7.20
CA THR A 76 -10.53 1.53 -5.76
C THR A 76 -11.67 0.57 -5.46
N LEU A 77 -11.43 -0.42 -4.61
CA LEU A 77 -12.41 -1.43 -4.26
C LEU A 77 -12.50 -1.59 -2.75
N ARG A 78 -13.73 -1.63 -2.26
CA ARG A 78 -14.04 -2.22 -0.96
C ARG A 78 -14.27 -3.72 -1.15
N ILE A 79 -13.38 -4.53 -0.60
CA ILE A 79 -13.36 -5.98 -0.81
C ILE A 79 -13.86 -6.68 0.46
N ASP A 80 -14.83 -7.57 0.27
CA ASP A 80 -15.14 -8.64 1.22
C ASP A 80 -14.70 -10.00 0.64
N HIS A 81 -14.81 -11.05 1.45
CA HIS A 81 -14.44 -12.40 1.04
C HIS A 81 -15.24 -12.88 -0.20
N ASN A 82 -16.52 -12.52 -0.30
CA ASN A 82 -17.34 -12.92 -1.44
C ASN A 82 -16.90 -12.27 -2.75
N THR A 83 -16.64 -10.96 -2.70
CA THR A 83 -16.15 -10.16 -3.83
C THR A 83 -14.82 -10.72 -4.32
N GLN A 84 -13.91 -11.00 -3.38
CA GLN A 84 -12.62 -11.59 -3.69
C GLN A 84 -12.77 -12.96 -4.38
N ARG A 85 -13.56 -13.87 -3.81
CA ARG A 85 -13.82 -15.19 -4.38
C ARG A 85 -14.44 -15.09 -5.77
N MET A 86 -15.39 -14.17 -5.96
CA MET A 86 -15.99 -13.93 -7.28
C MET A 86 -14.93 -13.49 -8.29
N PHE A 87 -14.05 -12.55 -7.94
CA PHE A 87 -12.98 -12.10 -8.84
C PHE A 87 -11.98 -13.19 -9.19
N ILE A 88 -11.62 -14.05 -8.21
CA ILE A 88 -10.72 -15.19 -8.43
C ILE A 88 -11.40 -16.21 -9.35
N THR A 89 -12.62 -16.66 -9.02
CA THR A 89 -13.36 -17.66 -9.80
C THR A 89 -13.59 -17.21 -11.24
N ASN A 90 -13.96 -15.95 -11.44
CA ASN A 90 -14.18 -15.36 -12.76
C ASN A 90 -12.89 -14.88 -13.44
N LYS A 91 -11.72 -15.09 -12.81
CA LYS A 91 -10.39 -14.71 -13.33
C LYS A 91 -10.33 -13.26 -13.81
N VAL A 92 -10.99 -12.35 -13.10
CA VAL A 92 -11.19 -10.97 -13.56
C VAL A 92 -9.87 -10.26 -13.80
N PHE A 93 -8.93 -10.38 -12.85
CA PHE A 93 -7.62 -9.74 -12.89
C PHE A 93 -6.48 -10.71 -13.27
N ALA A 94 -6.79 -11.97 -13.57
CA ALA A 94 -5.80 -13.00 -13.82
C ALA A 94 -4.88 -12.62 -15.00
N GLY A 95 -3.59 -12.95 -14.87
CA GLY A 95 -2.60 -12.75 -15.94
C GLY A 95 -2.30 -11.28 -16.28
N GLY A 96 -2.65 -10.33 -15.41
CA GLY A 96 -2.39 -8.92 -15.65
C GLY A 96 -3.14 -8.40 -16.89
N ARG A 97 -4.38 -8.87 -17.08
CA ARG A 97 -5.28 -8.55 -18.20
C ARG A 97 -5.48 -7.04 -18.40
N PHE A 98 -5.47 -6.27 -17.30
CA PHE A 98 -5.60 -4.81 -17.33
C PHE A 98 -4.24 -4.15 -17.54
N THR A 99 -3.89 -3.94 -18.81
CA THR A 99 -2.55 -3.51 -19.23
C THR A 99 -2.20 -2.07 -18.86
N GLN A 100 -3.21 -1.20 -18.65
CA GLN A 100 -3.03 0.20 -18.26
C GLN A 100 -3.23 0.44 -16.77
N LEU A 101 -3.53 -0.60 -15.98
CA LEU A 101 -3.85 -0.44 -14.56
C LEU A 101 -2.58 -0.09 -13.77
N LYS A 102 -2.50 1.16 -13.31
CA LYS A 102 -1.35 1.73 -12.59
C LYS A 102 -1.63 1.94 -11.11
N GLN A 103 -2.89 2.13 -10.74
CA GLN A 103 -3.28 2.45 -9.37
C GLN A 103 -4.30 1.46 -8.86
N VAL A 104 -4.00 0.83 -7.72
CA VAL A 104 -4.89 -0.10 -7.02
C VAL A 104 -5.04 0.34 -5.58
N LYS A 105 -6.28 0.51 -5.12
CA LYS A 105 -6.61 0.81 -3.73
C LYS A 105 -7.60 -0.23 -3.22
N LEU A 106 -7.22 -0.95 -2.17
CA LEU A 106 -8.03 -2.00 -1.58
C LEU A 106 -8.39 -1.63 -0.15
N HIS A 107 -9.69 -1.52 0.10
CA HIS A 107 -10.28 -1.24 1.40
C HIS A 107 -10.97 -2.49 1.92
N SER A 108 -10.77 -2.78 3.20
CA SER A 108 -11.44 -3.88 3.89
C SER A 108 -11.93 -3.39 5.25
N HIS A 109 -13.22 -3.58 5.51
CA HIS A 109 -13.87 -3.22 6.78
C HIS A 109 -14.13 -4.43 7.69
N ILE A 110 -13.86 -5.64 7.22
CA ILE A 110 -14.13 -6.85 7.98
C ILE A 110 -12.85 -7.22 8.73
N GLN A 111 -12.97 -7.63 9.99
CA GLN A 111 -11.95 -8.45 10.64
C GLN A 111 -11.88 -9.75 9.82
N PHE A 112 -11.07 -9.74 8.76
CA PHE A 112 -11.02 -10.77 7.71
C PHE A 112 -10.66 -12.18 8.23
N PHE A 113 -10.32 -12.32 9.51
CA PHE A 113 -9.50 -13.41 10.00
C PHE A 113 -9.93 -13.91 11.38
N ASP A 114 -11.17 -14.40 11.49
CA ASP A 114 -11.44 -15.43 12.49
C ASP A 114 -10.98 -16.83 12.01
N ASP A 115 -10.80 -17.04 10.69
CA ASP A 115 -10.21 -18.25 10.07
C ASP A 115 -8.87 -17.95 9.36
N ILE A 116 -7.82 -17.80 10.15
CA ILE A 116 -6.57 -17.08 9.84
C ILE A 116 -5.69 -17.66 8.70
N GLN A 117 -5.88 -18.90 8.25
CA GLN A 117 -4.86 -19.56 7.40
C GLN A 117 -5.27 -19.82 5.96
N ALA A 118 -6.41 -20.47 5.70
CA ALA A 118 -6.87 -20.74 4.33
C ALA A 118 -7.29 -19.46 3.58
N LEU A 119 -7.76 -18.44 4.31
CA LEU A 119 -8.15 -17.15 3.76
C LEU A 119 -6.96 -16.28 3.34
N SER A 120 -5.75 -16.60 3.81
CA SER A 120 -4.54 -15.83 3.48
C SER A 120 -4.04 -16.08 2.05
N ASP A 121 -4.13 -17.31 1.55
CA ASP A 121 -3.62 -17.67 0.22
C ASP A 121 -4.50 -17.11 -0.91
N ASP A 122 -5.83 -17.17 -0.78
CA ASP A 122 -6.72 -16.57 -1.79
C ASP A 122 -6.57 -15.05 -1.83
N ALA A 123 -6.38 -14.41 -0.67
CA ALA A 123 -6.21 -12.96 -0.61
C ALA A 123 -4.88 -12.54 -1.23
N ALA A 124 -3.82 -13.31 -0.94
CA ALA A 124 -2.54 -13.20 -1.60
C ALA A 124 -2.68 -13.32 -3.13
N VAL A 125 -3.35 -14.37 -3.63
CA VAL A 125 -3.57 -14.58 -5.07
C VAL A 125 -4.29 -13.39 -5.68
N PHE A 126 -5.38 -12.95 -5.07
CA PHE A 126 -6.16 -11.80 -5.54
C PHE A 126 -5.34 -10.52 -5.61
N ILE A 127 -4.64 -10.15 -4.52
CA ILE A 127 -3.82 -8.93 -4.46
C ILE A 127 -2.69 -9.00 -5.50
N ASN A 128 -2.05 -10.16 -5.64
CA ASN A 128 -1.01 -10.36 -6.64
C ASN A 128 -1.54 -10.15 -8.07
N ASP A 129 -2.71 -10.71 -8.39
CA ASP A 129 -3.29 -10.60 -9.72
C ASP A 129 -3.68 -9.15 -10.06
N ILE A 130 -4.45 -8.51 -9.17
CA ILE A 130 -4.94 -7.13 -9.38
C ILE A 130 -3.82 -6.10 -9.41
N ALA A 131 -2.78 -6.26 -8.59
CA ALA A 131 -1.69 -5.30 -8.48
C ALA A 131 -0.43 -5.68 -9.29
N SER A 132 -0.48 -6.74 -10.09
CA SER A 132 0.66 -7.25 -10.90
C SER A 132 1.35 -6.18 -11.77
N ARG A 133 0.59 -5.21 -12.26
CA ARG A 133 1.09 -4.09 -13.10
C ARG A 133 1.05 -2.73 -12.41
N ALA A 134 0.56 -2.68 -11.18
CA ALA A 134 0.37 -1.41 -10.48
C ALA A 134 1.72 -0.74 -10.18
N GLU A 135 1.72 0.58 -10.24
CA GLU A 135 2.81 1.45 -9.75
C GLU A 135 2.48 1.96 -8.33
N TYR A 136 1.19 2.10 -8.02
CA TYR A 136 0.68 2.52 -6.71
C TYR A 136 -0.25 1.45 -6.13
N LEU A 137 0.01 1.04 -4.90
CA LEU A 137 -0.81 0.10 -4.14
C LEU A 137 -1.13 0.67 -2.75
N LEU A 138 -2.42 0.83 -2.46
CA LEU A 138 -2.93 1.13 -1.13
C LEU A 138 -3.65 -0.09 -0.57
N LEU A 139 -3.24 -0.52 0.62
CA LEU A 139 -3.83 -1.61 1.39
C LEU A 139 -4.35 -1.07 2.72
N VAL A 140 -5.66 -1.09 2.91
CA VAL A 140 -6.34 -0.72 4.16
C VAL A 140 -7.02 -1.97 4.71
N PHE A 141 -6.27 -2.79 5.46
CA PHE A 141 -6.77 -4.02 6.11
C PHE A 141 -6.32 -4.07 7.57
N GLY A 142 -7.25 -4.32 8.49
CA GLY A 142 -6.99 -4.35 9.93
C GLY A 142 -5.92 -5.35 10.40
N ASP A 143 -5.65 -6.41 9.62
CA ASP A 143 -4.55 -7.37 9.89
C ASP A 143 -3.78 -7.78 8.62
N ALA A 144 -3.44 -6.81 7.77
CA ALA A 144 -2.62 -7.08 6.58
C ALA A 144 -1.16 -7.49 6.89
N SER A 145 -0.78 -7.55 8.17
CA SER A 145 0.61 -7.76 8.61
C SER A 145 1.20 -9.09 8.10
N ARG A 146 0.39 -10.17 8.15
CA ARG A 146 0.80 -11.51 7.75
C ARG A 146 0.80 -11.69 6.23
N LEU A 147 -0.24 -11.19 5.55
CA LEU A 147 -0.38 -11.22 4.09
C LEU A 147 0.80 -10.56 3.37
N ILE A 148 1.12 -9.35 3.80
CA ILE A 148 2.14 -8.50 3.17
C ILE A 148 3.51 -9.21 3.21
N LEU A 149 3.91 -9.76 4.35
CA LEU A 149 5.28 -10.25 4.54
C LEU A 149 5.57 -11.61 3.88
N SER A 150 4.57 -12.48 3.72
CA SER A 150 4.73 -13.74 2.98
C SER A 150 4.76 -13.52 1.47
N ASP A 151 3.98 -12.57 0.97
CA ASP A 151 3.80 -12.39 -0.48
C ASP A 151 4.88 -11.55 -1.13
N PHE A 152 5.41 -10.53 -0.44
CA PHE A 152 6.55 -9.77 -0.96
C PHE A 152 7.78 -10.66 -1.19
N GLN A 153 7.93 -11.76 -0.45
CA GLN A 153 9.04 -12.71 -0.67
C GLN A 153 8.95 -13.47 -2.01
N LYS A 154 7.76 -13.56 -2.62
CA LYS A 154 7.53 -14.27 -3.88
C LYS A 154 7.80 -13.38 -5.12
N ASN A 155 8.33 -12.17 -4.95
CA ASN A 155 8.79 -11.24 -6.01
C ASN A 155 7.75 -10.88 -7.11
N LYS A 156 6.44 -10.91 -6.82
CA LYS A 156 5.41 -10.62 -7.84
C LYS A 156 5.17 -9.12 -8.09
N PHE A 157 5.56 -8.26 -7.15
CA PHE A 157 5.31 -6.82 -7.20
C PHE A 157 6.50 -6.04 -7.76
N THR A 158 6.83 -6.23 -9.03
CA THR A 158 8.03 -5.64 -9.63
C THR A 158 7.89 -4.17 -10.02
N ASN A 159 6.65 -3.68 -10.18
CA ASN A 159 6.36 -2.32 -10.68
C ASN A 159 6.01 -1.31 -9.58
N ILE A 160 5.80 -1.77 -8.34
CA ILE A 160 5.34 -0.91 -7.24
C ILE A 160 6.42 0.13 -6.90
N ARG A 161 6.03 1.41 -7.03
CA ARG A 161 6.81 2.59 -6.66
C ARG A 161 6.28 3.23 -5.39
N TYR A 162 4.98 3.12 -5.15
CA TYR A 162 4.31 3.71 -4.01
C TYR A 162 3.48 2.65 -3.31
N LEU A 163 3.79 2.39 -2.03
CA LEU A 163 3.08 1.41 -1.22
C LEU A 163 2.57 2.06 0.06
N ASP A 164 1.24 2.05 0.22
CA ASP A 164 0.58 2.53 1.42
C ASP A 164 -0.08 1.37 2.18
N ILE A 165 0.28 1.18 3.44
CA ILE A 165 -0.25 0.13 4.31
C ILE A 165 -0.78 0.80 5.59
N CYS A 166 -2.08 1.14 5.58
CA CYS A 166 -2.64 2.12 6.52
C CYS A 166 -3.10 1.58 7.90
N GLU A 167 -3.04 0.27 8.11
CA GLU A 167 -3.52 -0.35 9.36
C GLU A 167 -2.49 -1.31 9.97
N VAL A 168 -1.31 -1.46 9.36
CA VAL A 168 -0.28 -2.41 9.80
C VAL A 168 0.87 -1.69 10.49
N HIS A 169 1.24 -2.18 11.67
CA HIS A 169 2.44 -1.78 12.39
C HIS A 169 3.67 -2.54 11.85
N LEU A 170 4.50 -1.85 11.07
CA LEU A 170 5.72 -2.43 10.53
C LEU A 170 6.90 -2.21 11.47
N SER A 171 7.66 -3.27 11.74
CA SER A 171 8.99 -3.13 12.34
C SER A 171 10.00 -2.71 11.26
N VAL A 172 11.17 -2.22 11.66
CA VAL A 172 12.26 -1.96 10.70
C VAL A 172 12.68 -3.22 9.94
N ARG A 173 12.58 -4.40 10.54
CA ARG A 173 12.87 -5.67 9.86
C ARG A 173 11.88 -5.91 8.72
N ASP A 174 10.62 -5.55 8.93
CA ASP A 174 9.56 -5.66 7.95
C ASP A 174 9.74 -4.63 6.83
N VAL A 175 10.07 -3.39 7.18
CA VAL A 175 10.42 -2.35 6.21
C VAL A 175 11.58 -2.79 5.34
N LEU A 176 12.66 -3.34 5.92
CA LEU A 176 13.81 -3.82 5.14
C LEU A 176 13.45 -5.00 4.23
N ARG A 177 12.58 -5.90 4.68
CA ARG A 177 12.05 -7.00 3.85
C ARG A 177 11.25 -6.47 2.67
N ILE A 178 10.34 -5.53 2.91
CA ILE A 178 9.52 -4.88 1.87
C ILE A 178 10.41 -4.14 0.87
N VAL A 179 11.32 -3.31 1.37
CA VAL A 179 12.23 -2.50 0.53
C VAL A 179 13.18 -3.39 -0.28
N LYS A 180 13.59 -4.55 0.25
CA LYS A 180 14.37 -5.55 -0.49
C LYS A 180 13.53 -6.26 -1.56
N ALA A 181 12.27 -6.54 -1.28
CA ALA A 181 11.37 -7.25 -2.18
C ALA A 181 10.83 -6.37 -3.32
N LEU A 182 10.81 -5.05 -3.14
CA LEU A 182 10.25 -4.10 -4.10
C LEU A 182 11.36 -3.27 -4.75
N PRO A 183 11.96 -3.72 -5.85
CA PRO A 183 13.16 -3.09 -6.41
C PRO A 183 12.92 -1.65 -6.88
N LEU A 184 11.69 -1.29 -7.26
CA LEU A 184 11.32 0.04 -7.74
C LEU A 184 10.66 0.93 -6.67
N ILE A 185 10.52 0.46 -5.42
CA ILE A 185 9.86 1.24 -4.37
C ILE A 185 10.57 2.57 -4.16
N GLN A 186 9.81 3.65 -4.15
CA GLN A 186 10.27 5.01 -3.89
C GLN A 186 9.71 5.52 -2.56
N ARG A 187 8.45 5.18 -2.27
CA ARG A 187 7.72 5.66 -1.10
C ARG A 187 6.99 4.53 -0.41
N LEU A 188 7.15 4.46 0.90
CA LEU A 188 6.38 3.59 1.79
C LEU A 188 5.57 4.47 2.76
N LYS A 189 4.30 4.16 2.99
CA LYS A 189 3.51 4.72 4.08
C LYS A 189 3.01 3.62 5.00
N SER A 190 3.25 3.72 6.30
CA SER A 190 2.85 2.67 7.24
C SER A 190 2.66 3.18 8.68
N ARG A 191 2.12 2.34 9.58
CA ARG A 191 2.33 2.54 11.03
C ARG A 191 3.67 1.99 11.44
N LEU A 192 4.21 2.55 12.51
CA LEU A 192 5.40 2.04 13.14
C LEU A 192 5.03 1.09 14.29
N SER A 193 5.65 -0.10 14.34
CA SER A 193 5.70 -0.87 15.58
C SER A 193 6.85 -0.37 16.44
N GLY A 194 6.58 -0.04 17.70
CA GLY A 194 7.65 0.26 18.66
C GLY A 194 8.39 -1.03 19.00
N LEU A 195 9.72 -1.04 18.89
CA LEU A 195 10.54 -2.15 19.38
C LEU A 195 11.78 -1.67 20.15
N PRO A 196 12.05 -2.21 21.36
CA PRO A 196 13.26 -1.92 22.13
C PRO A 196 14.57 -2.40 21.48
N ALA A 197 14.53 -3.44 20.65
CA ALA A 197 15.72 -4.17 20.21
C ALA A 197 16.69 -3.35 19.32
N PHE A 198 16.17 -2.40 18.54
CA PHE A 198 17.02 -1.52 17.73
C PHE A 198 17.57 -0.35 18.54
N LYS A 199 16.89 0.07 19.60
CA LYS A 199 17.39 1.10 20.52
C LYS A 199 18.65 0.61 21.23
N SER A 200 18.69 -0.65 21.64
CA SER A 200 19.89 -1.26 22.22
C SER A 200 21.01 -1.48 21.18
N MET A 201 20.67 -1.66 19.89
CA MET A 201 21.64 -1.77 18.81
C MET A 201 22.27 -0.41 18.44
N ALA A 202 21.45 0.65 18.40
CA ALA A 202 21.88 2.02 18.09
C ALA A 202 22.81 2.62 19.15
N GLY A 203 22.91 2.02 20.34
CA GLY A 203 23.86 2.39 21.38
C GLY A 203 25.29 1.83 21.19
N SER A 204 25.55 1.06 20.13
CA SER A 204 26.87 0.47 19.88
C SER A 204 27.30 0.64 18.42
N SER A 205 28.32 1.47 18.18
CA SER A 205 28.85 1.73 16.83
C SER A 205 29.29 0.44 16.13
N LYS A 206 29.89 -0.51 16.86
CA LYS A 206 30.29 -1.82 16.30
C LYS A 206 29.09 -2.60 15.73
N ARG A 207 27.99 -2.69 16.48
CA ARG A 207 26.78 -3.39 16.04
C ARG A 207 26.10 -2.69 14.88
N VAL A 208 26.11 -1.35 14.88
CA VAL A 208 25.62 -0.54 13.75
C VAL A 208 26.42 -0.85 12.48
N SER A 209 27.75 -0.82 12.55
CA SER A 209 28.60 -1.09 11.37
C SER A 209 28.47 -2.53 10.89
N GLU A 210 28.41 -3.51 11.79
CA GLU A 210 28.13 -4.92 11.42
C GLU A 210 26.79 -5.07 10.70
N PHE A 211 25.73 -4.43 11.21
CA PHE A 211 24.41 -4.44 10.59
C PHE A 211 24.42 -3.79 9.21
N CYS A 212 25.02 -2.60 9.09
CA CYS A 212 25.07 -1.84 7.84
C CYS A 212 25.90 -2.54 6.76
N ARG A 213 27.02 -3.17 7.13
CA ARG A 213 27.83 -3.98 6.20
C ARG A 213 27.05 -5.17 5.67
N LYS A 214 26.35 -5.89 6.56
CA LYS A 214 25.51 -7.05 6.19
C LYS A 214 24.35 -6.69 5.26
N HIS A 215 23.85 -5.47 5.35
CA HIS A 215 22.68 -4.99 4.62
C HIS A 215 23.02 -3.84 3.66
N SER A 216 24.26 -3.76 3.19
CA SER A 216 24.68 -2.64 2.35
C SER A 216 23.89 -2.61 1.03
N ARG A 217 23.39 -1.42 0.66
CA ARG A 217 22.69 -1.14 -0.61
C ARG A 217 21.51 -2.07 -0.91
N ILE A 218 20.57 -2.20 0.03
CA ILE A 218 19.34 -2.99 -0.17
C ILE A 218 18.51 -2.47 -1.34
N ASN A 219 18.37 -1.15 -1.47
CA ASN A 219 17.53 -0.54 -2.50
C ASN A 219 18.04 0.84 -2.91
N ASN A 220 18.16 1.07 -4.22
CA ASN A 220 18.67 2.31 -4.80
C ASN A 220 17.56 3.29 -5.25
N ASN A 221 16.29 2.92 -5.05
CA ASN A 221 15.13 3.72 -5.44
C ASN A 221 14.35 4.25 -4.23
N PHE A 222 14.46 3.61 -3.08
CA PHE A 222 13.73 3.98 -1.87
C PHE A 222 14.19 5.34 -1.34
N GLN A 223 13.27 6.30 -1.32
CA GLN A 223 13.52 7.71 -1.02
C GLN A 223 12.83 8.18 0.25
N GLN A 224 11.60 7.71 0.47
CA GLN A 224 10.72 8.26 1.48
C GLN A 224 10.00 7.19 2.29
N TRP A 225 9.91 7.42 3.59
CA TRP A 225 9.01 6.69 4.48
C TRP A 225 8.08 7.67 5.21
N GLU A 226 6.78 7.45 5.07
CA GLU A 226 5.75 8.19 5.78
C GLU A 226 5.20 7.37 6.95
N ILE A 227 5.41 7.89 8.16
CA ILE A 227 4.79 7.34 9.37
C ILE A 227 3.64 8.30 9.72
N TYR A 228 2.40 7.80 9.77
CA TYR A 228 1.22 8.65 10.06
C TYR A 228 0.61 8.40 11.45
N TYR A 229 1.11 7.43 12.22
CA TYR A 229 0.71 7.21 13.61
C TYR A 229 1.93 7.13 14.53
N PHE A 230 1.93 7.95 15.58
CA PHE A 230 3.03 8.09 16.55
C PHE A 230 2.55 7.71 17.94
N GLY A 231 3.05 6.58 18.45
CA GLY A 231 2.92 6.22 19.85
C GLY A 231 3.97 6.91 20.74
N ILE A 232 3.95 6.58 22.03
CA ILE A 232 4.96 7.02 23.00
C ILE A 232 6.34 6.49 22.58
N GLY A 233 7.37 7.35 22.58
CA GLY A 233 8.73 7.00 22.17
C GLY A 233 8.96 6.93 20.65
N ALA A 234 7.95 7.28 19.84
CA ALA A 234 8.04 7.16 18.39
C ALA A 234 9.15 8.01 17.76
N VAL A 235 9.50 9.18 18.34
CA VAL A 235 10.65 9.98 17.87
C VAL A 235 11.92 9.14 17.88
N SER A 236 12.26 8.54 19.02
CA SER A 236 13.51 7.80 19.18
C SER A 236 13.59 6.52 18.34
N PHE A 237 12.46 5.85 18.15
CA PHE A 237 12.42 4.72 17.23
C PHE A 237 12.57 5.17 15.78
N SER A 238 11.87 6.24 15.39
CA SER A 238 11.84 6.75 14.03
C SER A 238 13.19 7.36 13.59
N SER A 239 13.89 8.07 14.48
CA SER A 239 15.24 8.60 14.27
C SER A 239 16.25 7.47 14.07
N THR A 240 16.23 6.45 14.94
CA THR A 240 17.07 5.25 14.82
C THR A 240 16.84 4.57 13.47
N TYR A 241 15.58 4.34 13.09
CA TYR A 241 15.27 3.65 11.85
C TYR A 241 15.64 4.47 10.61
N ALA A 242 15.41 5.78 10.63
CA ALA A 242 15.83 6.66 9.55
C ALA A 242 17.35 6.63 9.37
N ALA A 243 18.12 6.66 10.48
CA ALA A 243 19.57 6.54 10.43
C ALA A 243 20.00 5.23 9.74
N PHE A 244 19.46 4.08 10.16
CA PHE A 244 19.74 2.81 9.48
C PHE A 244 19.38 2.84 8.00
N LEU A 245 18.17 3.28 7.65
CA LEU A 245 17.68 3.33 6.27
C LEU A 245 18.55 4.24 5.40
N SER A 246 19.04 5.37 5.92
CA SER A 246 19.93 6.27 5.17
C SER A 246 21.25 5.61 4.77
N VAL A 247 21.72 4.64 5.56
CA VAL A 247 22.94 3.88 5.27
C VAL A 247 22.66 2.76 4.27
N VAL A 248 21.60 1.99 4.49
CA VAL A 248 21.33 0.79 3.67
C VAL A 248 20.58 1.11 2.37
N CYS A 249 19.95 2.27 2.25
CA CYS A 249 19.24 2.74 1.06
C CYS A 249 19.82 4.10 0.62
N PRO A 250 20.75 4.14 -0.35
CA PRO A 250 21.54 5.35 -0.67
C PRO A 250 20.75 6.59 -1.11
N ARG A 251 19.50 6.41 -1.56
CA ARG A 251 18.58 7.48 -1.97
C ARG A 251 17.56 7.86 -0.89
N PHE A 252 17.58 7.19 0.26
CA PHE A 252 16.66 7.51 1.35
C PHE A 252 17.02 8.88 1.94
N THR A 253 16.09 9.82 1.82
CA THR A 253 16.31 11.24 2.11
C THR A 253 15.23 11.83 3.01
N TYR A 254 14.09 11.14 3.17
CA TYR A 254 12.96 11.72 3.86
C TYR A 254 12.18 10.75 4.74
N LEU A 255 11.95 11.17 5.98
CA LEU A 255 11.00 10.58 6.90
C LEU A 255 9.92 11.63 7.22
N PHE A 256 8.65 11.37 6.85
CA PHE A 256 7.57 12.27 7.23
C PHE A 256 7.25 12.13 8.72
N LEU A 257 7.28 13.27 9.42
CA LEU A 257 6.93 13.40 10.83
C LEU A 257 6.01 14.62 11.04
N PRO A 258 4.98 14.52 11.91
CA PRO A 258 4.19 15.66 12.38
C PRO A 258 5.09 16.75 12.95
N CYS A 259 4.71 18.01 12.75
CA CYS A 259 5.53 19.17 13.08
C CYS A 259 6.07 19.15 14.52
N LYS A 260 5.24 18.74 15.50
CA LYS A 260 5.61 18.65 16.93
C LYS A 260 6.77 17.69 17.24
N TYR A 261 7.14 16.79 16.33
CA TYR A 261 8.18 15.79 16.52
C TYR A 261 9.47 16.09 15.75
N ARG A 262 9.46 17.08 14.85
CA ARG A 262 10.58 17.32 13.92
C ARG A 262 11.85 17.77 14.64
N GLU A 263 11.74 18.71 15.57
CA GLU A 263 12.91 19.22 16.31
C GLU A 263 13.61 18.12 17.11
N SER A 264 12.84 17.35 17.91
CA SER A 264 13.38 16.22 18.66
C SER A 264 14.01 15.17 17.74
N TYR A 265 13.39 14.89 16.58
CA TYR A 265 13.95 13.98 15.59
C TYR A 265 15.30 14.47 15.04
N TYR A 266 15.41 15.74 14.66
CA TYR A 266 16.65 16.30 14.15
C TYR A 266 17.76 16.30 15.22
N ASN A 267 17.43 16.64 16.46
CA ASN A 267 18.38 16.59 17.57
C ASN A 267 18.92 15.17 17.81
N GLU A 268 18.06 14.16 17.70
CA GLU A 268 18.50 12.76 17.80
C GLU A 268 19.40 12.34 16.62
N LEU A 269 19.07 12.74 15.38
CA LEU A 269 19.92 12.47 14.22
C LEU A 269 21.30 13.12 14.34
N LEU A 270 21.39 14.36 14.84
CA LEU A 270 22.65 15.03 15.11
C LEU A 270 23.47 14.27 16.16
N GLY A 271 22.81 13.77 17.22
CA GLY A 271 23.45 12.91 18.22
C GLY A 271 24.00 11.60 17.62
N TYR A 272 23.26 10.97 16.70
CA TYR A 272 23.74 9.80 15.99
C TYR A 272 24.92 10.10 15.07
N GLN A 273 24.89 11.23 14.35
CA GLN A 273 25.97 11.67 13.45
C GLN A 273 27.27 11.91 14.21
N ALA A 274 27.21 12.57 15.37
CA ALA A 274 28.39 12.79 16.22
C ALA A 274 28.85 11.53 16.98
N GLY A 275 27.98 10.52 17.10
CA GLY A 275 28.21 9.33 17.91
C GLY A 275 28.20 8.04 17.10
N THR A 276 27.15 7.24 17.25
CA THR A 276 27.13 5.84 16.83
C THR A 276 27.08 5.61 15.32
N PHE A 277 26.78 6.66 14.54
CA PHE A 277 26.74 6.64 13.07
C PHE A 277 27.81 7.54 12.44
N ASN A 278 28.86 7.94 13.16
CA ASN A 278 29.90 8.84 12.64
C ASN A 278 30.55 8.35 11.33
N GLU A 279 30.82 7.04 11.19
CA GLU A 279 31.31 6.41 9.94
C GLU A 279 30.38 6.65 8.73
N TYR A 280 29.10 6.97 8.98
CA TYR A 280 28.07 7.19 7.98
C TYR A 280 27.54 8.63 7.97
N SER A 281 28.34 9.60 8.43
CA SER A 281 27.94 11.00 8.56
C SER A 281 27.33 11.59 7.28
N ASP A 282 27.88 11.27 6.11
CA ASP A 282 27.36 11.73 4.81
C ASP A 282 25.95 11.24 4.52
N SER A 283 25.62 10.01 4.94
CA SER A 283 24.27 9.45 4.78
C SER A 283 23.27 10.16 5.69
N LEU A 284 23.66 10.44 6.94
CA LEU A 284 22.82 11.18 7.88
C LEU A 284 22.66 12.65 7.45
N GLN A 285 23.70 13.26 6.88
CA GLN A 285 23.65 14.64 6.40
C GLN A 285 22.57 14.85 5.33
N LYS A 286 22.29 13.84 4.49
CA LYS A 286 21.19 13.87 3.51
C LYS A 286 19.82 13.94 4.16
N LEU A 287 19.63 13.28 5.31
CA LEU A 287 18.39 13.38 6.08
C LEU A 287 18.24 14.74 6.76
N LEU A 288 19.35 15.25 7.29
CA LEU A 288 19.39 16.53 7.99
C LEU A 288 19.21 17.74 7.05
N SER A 289 19.69 17.63 5.81
CA SER A 289 19.57 18.69 4.81
C SER A 289 18.19 18.78 4.18
N TYR A 290 17.40 17.71 4.24
CA TYR A 290 16.03 17.73 3.74
C TYR A 290 15.13 18.52 4.69
N ARG A 291 14.81 19.75 4.28
CA ARG A 291 13.74 20.56 4.86
C ARG A 291 12.52 20.41 3.98
N PRO A 292 11.45 19.71 4.40
CA PRO A 292 10.21 19.75 3.65
C PRO A 292 9.76 21.20 3.56
N THR A 293 9.63 21.74 2.35
CA THR A 293 8.89 22.97 2.12
C THR A 293 7.51 22.74 2.70
N VAL A 294 7.20 23.42 3.80
CA VAL A 294 5.92 23.31 4.46
C VAL A 294 4.91 23.95 3.50
N ASN A 295 4.22 23.14 2.71
CA ASN A 295 2.94 23.55 2.18
C ASN A 295 1.99 23.53 3.38
N THR A 296 1.73 24.70 3.95
CA THR A 296 0.84 24.91 5.09
C THR A 296 -0.65 24.75 4.74
N ASP A 297 -0.99 24.38 3.51
CA ASP A 297 -2.38 24.36 3.03
C ASP A 297 -2.78 22.97 2.49
N GLN A 298 -2.98 21.98 3.37
CA GLN A 298 -3.87 20.81 3.16
C GLN A 298 -4.39 20.26 4.48
#